data_AF-A0A6I2KZH8-F1
#
_entry.id   AF-A0A6I2KZH8-F1
#
_cell.length_a   1.000
_cell.length_b   1.000
_cell.length_c   1.000
_cell.angle_alpha   90.00
_cell.angle_beta   90.00
_cell.angle_gamma   90.00
#
_symmetry.space_group_name_H-M   'P 1'
#
loop_
_entity.id
_entity.type
_entity.pdbx_description
1 polymer ?
#
loop_
_entity_poly.entity_id
_entity_poly.type
_entity_poly.pdbx_seq_one_letter_code
_entity_poly.pdbx_strand_id
1 'polypeptide(L)'
;MNAPTLHTIAALDLEPIKVKLMHEASGEGWTLERANAVEFEYRRFLYLMQQFPHEQTAPLVDVDTFWHYHILDTMKYAADCDAVFGYFLHHFPYIGLRGEDDEAAHIRVGLRMKQLYEDTFGEDYVRPAAPAATAHSGVAAAGFAHSGVAAVSFAHSGVAAKVAHSGVAAAQIAHSGVAGASAIEAGAAILAAQQASFYTLRPRLGLSA
;
A
#
# COMPACT_ATOMS: atom_id res chain seq x y z
N MET A 1 -9.46 -13.20 -8.38
CA MET A 1 -8.18 -12.65 -8.87
C MET A 1 -7.81 -13.37 -10.15
N ASN A 2 -7.58 -12.65 -11.25
CA ASN A 2 -7.11 -13.26 -12.50
C ASN A 2 -5.61 -13.59 -12.36
N ALA A 3 -5.29 -14.85 -12.09
CA ALA A 3 -3.91 -15.34 -11.91
C ALA A 3 -2.89 -14.94 -13.01
N PRO A 4 -3.26 -14.82 -14.30
CA PRO A 4 -2.31 -14.42 -15.35
C PRO A 4 -1.74 -13.00 -15.20
N THR A 5 -2.54 -12.09 -14.66
CA THR A 5 -2.20 -10.67 -14.47
C THR A 5 -1.10 -10.50 -13.42
N LEU A 6 -1.24 -11.13 -12.25
CA LEU A 6 -0.26 -11.04 -11.17
C LEU A 6 1.10 -11.62 -11.56
N HIS A 7 1.10 -12.71 -12.33
CA HIS A 7 2.34 -13.31 -12.82
C HIS A 7 3.10 -12.37 -13.76
N THR A 8 2.40 -11.70 -14.67
CA THR A 8 3.01 -10.75 -15.61
C THR A 8 3.60 -9.54 -14.89
N ILE A 9 2.84 -8.95 -13.95
CA ILE A 9 3.34 -7.83 -13.14
C ILE A 9 4.53 -8.25 -12.30
N ALA A 10 4.52 -9.44 -11.69
CA ALA A 10 5.63 -9.95 -10.89
C ALA A 10 6.91 -10.21 -11.72
N ALA A 11 6.76 -10.55 -13.01
CA ALA A 11 7.87 -10.82 -13.90
C ALA A 11 8.57 -9.56 -14.45
N LEU A 12 8.00 -8.36 -14.26
CA LEU A 12 8.66 -7.12 -14.67
C LEU A 12 10.01 -6.95 -13.97
N ASP A 13 11.07 -6.73 -14.75
CA ASP A 13 12.38 -6.33 -14.23
C ASP A 13 12.37 -4.83 -13.90
N LEU A 14 12.23 -4.49 -12.63
CA LEU A 14 12.20 -3.10 -12.16
C LEU A 14 13.53 -2.64 -11.55
N GLU A 15 14.58 -3.46 -11.64
CA GLU A 15 15.86 -3.17 -11.03
C GLU A 15 16.54 -1.90 -11.58
N PRO A 16 16.52 -1.61 -12.91
CA PRO A 16 17.09 -0.37 -13.42
C PRO A 16 16.46 0.90 -12.83
N ILE A 17 15.15 0.87 -12.55
CA ILE A 17 14.42 1.99 -11.94
C ILE A 17 14.91 2.22 -10.51
N LYS A 18 15.10 1.13 -9.74
CA LYS A 18 15.62 1.19 -8.38
C LYS A 18 17.05 1.68 -8.32
N VAL A 19 17.92 1.15 -9.19
CA VAL A 19 19.30 1.63 -9.31
C VAL A 19 19.33 3.14 -9.58
N LYS A 20 18.45 3.63 -10.46
CA LYS A 20 18.33 5.07 -10.73
C LYS A 20 17.83 5.86 -9.52
N LEU A 21 16.78 5.40 -8.84
CA LEU A 21 16.22 6.04 -7.63
C LEU A 21 17.23 6.10 -6.48
N MET A 22 18.05 5.06 -6.32
CA MET A 22 19.07 4.96 -5.27
C MET A 22 20.30 5.83 -5.56
N HIS A 23 20.52 6.25 -6.81
CA HIS A 23 21.69 7.03 -7.18
C HIS A 23 21.64 8.45 -6.59
N GLU A 24 22.52 8.76 -5.64
CA GLU A 24 22.50 10.03 -4.87
C GLU A 24 22.43 11.30 -5.73
N ALA A 25 23.32 11.43 -6.74
CA ALA A 25 23.45 12.69 -7.47
C ALA A 25 22.44 12.86 -8.62
N SER A 26 21.76 11.80 -9.03
CA SER A 26 20.96 11.81 -10.27
C SER A 26 19.58 11.16 -10.12
N GLY A 27 19.28 10.63 -8.93
CA GLY A 27 17.99 10.12 -8.51
C GLY A 27 17.57 10.75 -7.19
N GLU A 28 16.92 9.97 -6.34
CA GLU A 28 16.38 10.42 -5.06
C GLU A 28 17.28 10.08 -3.86
N GLY A 29 18.39 9.36 -4.08
CA GLY A 29 19.29 8.89 -3.02
C GLY A 29 18.63 7.88 -2.06
N TRP A 30 17.65 7.12 -2.55
CA TRP A 30 16.93 6.16 -1.71
C TRP A 30 17.83 5.04 -1.20
N THR A 31 17.56 4.57 0.02
CA THR A 31 18.09 3.30 0.50
C THR A 31 17.50 2.12 -0.29
N LEU A 32 18.22 1.00 -0.33
CA LEU A 32 17.71 -0.24 -0.92
C LEU A 32 16.41 -0.72 -0.25
N GLU A 33 16.30 -0.55 1.07
CA GLU A 33 15.10 -0.88 1.83
C GLU A 33 13.89 -0.07 1.33
N ARG A 34 14.07 1.24 1.17
CA ARG A 34 13.02 2.11 0.63
C ARG A 34 12.65 1.73 -0.80
N ALA A 35 13.65 1.54 -1.66
CA ALA A 35 13.42 1.15 -3.05
C ALA A 35 12.62 -0.16 -3.16
N ASN A 36 12.94 -1.17 -2.35
CA ASN A 36 12.22 -2.45 -2.30
C ASN A 36 10.78 -2.30 -1.77
N ALA A 37 10.59 -1.53 -0.70
CA ALA A 37 9.26 -1.31 -0.13
C ALA A 37 8.35 -0.53 -1.10
N VAL A 38 8.88 0.47 -1.79
CA VAL A 38 8.14 1.23 -2.81
C VAL A 38 7.88 0.38 -4.05
N GLU A 39 8.82 -0.45 -4.49
CA GLU A 39 8.62 -1.38 -5.62
C GLU A 39 7.43 -2.32 -5.35
N PHE A 40 7.32 -2.85 -4.12
CA PHE A 40 6.20 -3.69 -3.73
C PHE A 40 4.85 -2.96 -3.89
N GLU A 41 4.76 -1.72 -3.43
CA GLU A 41 3.55 -0.90 -3.59
C GLU A 41 3.29 -0.47 -5.04
N TYR A 42 4.35 -0.24 -5.81
CA TYR A 42 4.23 0.06 -7.23
C TYR A 42 3.65 -1.11 -8.02
N ARG A 43 4.05 -2.35 -7.70
CA ARG A 43 3.44 -3.55 -8.30
C ARG A 43 1.96 -3.67 -7.92
N ARG A 44 1.57 -3.36 -6.67
CA ARG A 44 0.16 -3.28 -6.26
C ARG A 44 -0.61 -2.19 -7.03
N PHE A 45 0.01 -1.03 -7.25
CA PHE A 45 -0.55 0.04 -8.08
C PHE A 45 -0.82 -0.42 -9.51
N LEU A 46 0.15 -1.06 -10.18
CA LEU A 46 -0.04 -1.60 -11.54
C LEU A 46 -1.20 -2.59 -11.59
N TYR A 47 -1.34 -3.45 -10.57
CA TYR A 47 -2.46 -4.39 -10.47
C TYR A 47 -3.80 -3.66 -10.40
N LEU A 48 -3.91 -2.63 -9.56
CA LEU A 48 -5.13 -1.82 -9.46
C LEU A 48 -5.46 -1.14 -10.79
N MET A 49 -4.46 -0.60 -11.50
CA MET A 49 -4.69 0.07 -12.79
C MET A 49 -5.16 -0.90 -13.87
N GLN A 50 -4.72 -2.16 -13.82
CA GLN A 50 -5.22 -3.20 -14.72
C GLN A 50 -6.62 -3.67 -14.35
N GLN A 51 -6.91 -3.81 -13.06
CA GLN A 51 -8.20 -4.31 -12.57
C GLN A 51 -9.32 -3.26 -12.72
N PHE A 52 -8.96 -1.98 -12.67
CA PHE A 52 -9.90 -0.85 -12.71
C PHE A 52 -9.48 0.18 -13.77
N PRO A 53 -9.47 -0.19 -15.08
CA PRO A 53 -8.87 0.63 -16.15
C PRO A 53 -9.61 1.94 -16.45
N HIS A 54 -10.80 2.14 -15.88
CA HIS A 54 -11.63 3.33 -16.07
C HIS A 54 -11.67 4.25 -14.83
N GLU A 55 -11.00 3.86 -13.74
CA GLU A 55 -10.96 4.66 -12.52
C GLU A 55 -9.88 5.73 -12.60
N GLN A 56 -10.23 6.95 -12.19
CA GLN A 56 -9.23 7.99 -11.98
C GLN A 56 -8.67 7.85 -10.57
N THR A 57 -7.35 7.68 -10.48
CA THR A 57 -6.69 7.41 -9.22
C THR A 57 -5.39 8.20 -9.10
N ALA A 58 -4.97 8.41 -7.85
CA ALA A 58 -3.73 9.09 -7.50
C ALA A 58 -2.97 8.22 -6.48
N PRO A 59 -1.81 7.63 -6.83
CA PRO A 59 -1.04 6.82 -5.89
C PRO A 59 -0.39 7.68 -4.79
N LEU A 60 0.19 7.06 -3.75
CA LEU A 60 1.06 7.74 -2.78
C LEU A 60 2.25 8.44 -3.44
N VAL A 61 2.85 9.43 -2.77
CA VAL A 61 3.94 10.24 -3.36
C VAL A 61 5.10 9.36 -3.82
N ASP A 62 5.58 8.45 -2.98
CA ASP A 62 6.75 7.64 -3.32
C ASP A 62 6.44 6.64 -4.45
N VAL A 63 5.20 6.13 -4.53
CA VAL A 63 4.76 5.25 -5.63
C VAL A 63 4.65 6.04 -6.94
N ASP A 64 4.15 7.28 -6.89
CA ASP A 64 4.12 8.20 -8.02
C ASP A 64 5.53 8.57 -8.49
N THR A 65 6.44 8.85 -7.55
CA THR A 65 7.86 9.07 -7.85
C THR A 65 8.46 7.85 -8.55
N PHE A 66 8.26 6.64 -8.03
CA PHE A 66 8.73 5.42 -8.70
C PHE A 66 8.16 5.31 -10.13
N TRP A 67 6.87 5.62 -10.30
CA TRP A 67 6.23 5.62 -11.60
C TRP A 67 6.86 6.63 -12.57
N HIS A 68 7.17 7.85 -12.12
CA HIS A 68 7.85 8.85 -12.93
C HIS A 68 9.20 8.33 -13.42
N TYR A 69 9.99 7.71 -12.54
CA TYR A 69 11.28 7.13 -12.91
C TYR A 69 11.16 5.94 -13.86
N HIS A 70 10.08 5.16 -13.77
CA HIS A 70 9.78 4.15 -14.78
C HIS A 70 9.47 4.78 -16.15
N ILE A 71 8.67 5.84 -16.19
CA ILE A 71 8.32 6.57 -17.43
C ILE A 71 9.55 7.16 -18.13
N LEU A 72 10.58 7.59 -17.38
CA LEU A 72 11.80 8.16 -17.94
C LEU A 72 12.54 7.19 -18.89
N ASP A 73 12.49 5.88 -18.63
CA ASP A 73 12.91 4.87 -19.60
C ASP A 73 11.75 4.54 -20.56
N THR A 74 11.55 5.43 -21.52
CA THR A 74 10.37 5.40 -22.40
C THR A 74 10.21 4.10 -23.19
N MET A 75 11.30 3.44 -23.60
CA MET A 75 11.24 2.17 -24.33
C MET A 75 10.81 1.03 -23.43
N LYS A 76 11.42 0.94 -22.24
CA LYS A 76 11.04 -0.07 -21.25
C LYS A 76 9.62 0.13 -20.78
N TYR A 77 9.24 1.37 -20.44
CA TYR A 77 7.90 1.68 -19.96
C TYR A 77 6.82 1.31 -20.99
N ALA A 78 7.06 1.58 -22.27
CA ALA A 78 6.15 1.18 -23.35
C ALA A 78 6.01 -0.35 -23.43
N ALA A 79 7.11 -1.10 -23.36
CA ALA A 79 7.11 -2.56 -23.43
C ALA A 79 6.43 -3.20 -22.20
N ASP A 80 6.73 -2.71 -21.00
CA ASP A 80 6.11 -3.18 -19.76
C ASP A 80 4.60 -2.88 -19.75
N CYS A 81 4.19 -1.71 -20.26
CA CYS A 81 2.78 -1.36 -20.39
C CYS A 81 2.04 -2.27 -21.38
N ASP A 82 2.64 -2.57 -22.53
CA ASP A 82 2.05 -3.49 -23.51
C ASP A 82 1.91 -4.91 -22.91
N ALA A 83 2.92 -5.38 -22.19
CA ALA A 83 2.88 -6.68 -21.53
C ALA A 83 1.79 -6.77 -20.45
N VAL A 84 1.63 -5.74 -19.60
CA VAL A 84 0.69 -5.77 -18.48
C VAL A 84 -0.73 -5.38 -18.91
N PHE A 85 -0.88 -4.31 -19.68
CA PHE A 85 -2.17 -3.70 -19.98
C PHE A 85 -2.64 -3.94 -21.42
N GLY A 86 -1.73 -4.25 -22.36
CA GLY A 86 -2.00 -4.25 -23.80
C GLY A 86 -2.17 -2.85 -24.39
N TYR A 87 -1.81 -1.81 -23.63
CA TYR A 87 -1.84 -0.41 -24.05
C TYR A 87 -0.88 0.42 -23.19
N PHE A 88 -0.52 1.61 -23.66
CA PHE A 88 0.32 2.54 -22.92
C PHE A 88 -0.47 3.19 -21.77
N LEU A 89 -0.10 2.91 -20.52
CA LEU A 89 -0.73 3.57 -19.37
C LEU A 89 -0.27 5.03 -19.29
N HIS A 90 -1.14 5.96 -19.67
CA HIS A 90 -0.83 7.38 -19.70
C HIS A 90 -0.86 8.00 -18.28
N HIS A 91 0.09 8.91 -18.01
CA HIS A 91 0.16 9.67 -16.77
C HIS A 91 -0.23 11.14 -17.00
N PHE A 92 -1.01 11.70 -16.07
CA PHE A 92 -1.39 13.11 -16.07
C PHE A 92 -0.85 13.80 -14.80
N PRO A 93 0.36 14.39 -14.84
CA PRO A 93 1.07 14.87 -13.64
C PRO A 93 0.58 16.23 -13.13
N TYR A 94 -0.47 16.80 -13.70
CA TYR A 94 -0.88 18.20 -13.44
C TYR A 94 -2.09 18.34 -12.51
N ILE A 95 -2.72 17.23 -12.11
CA ILE A 95 -3.90 17.26 -11.23
C ILE A 95 -3.53 17.88 -9.87
N GLY A 96 -4.35 18.82 -9.41
CA GLY A 96 -4.16 19.54 -8.15
C GLY A 96 -3.40 20.86 -8.29
N LEU A 97 -2.90 21.21 -9.48
CA LEU A 97 -2.05 22.39 -9.67
C LEU A 97 -2.80 23.62 -10.22
N ARG A 98 -4.10 23.49 -10.54
CA ARG A 98 -4.87 24.50 -11.29
C ARG A 98 -6.00 25.13 -10.47
N GLY A 99 -5.71 25.49 -9.23
CA GLY A 99 -6.65 26.13 -8.31
C GLY A 99 -7.51 25.14 -7.51
N GLU A 100 -8.40 25.70 -6.70
CA GLU A 100 -9.12 24.97 -5.64
C GLU A 100 -9.95 23.78 -6.16
N ASP A 101 -10.60 23.93 -7.32
CA ASP A 101 -11.40 22.84 -7.91
C ASP A 101 -10.54 21.63 -8.33
N ASP A 102 -9.33 21.89 -8.84
CA ASP A 102 -8.38 20.86 -9.27
C ASP A 102 -7.71 20.19 -8.06
N GLU A 103 -7.43 20.96 -7.00
CA GLU A 103 -6.97 20.43 -5.70
C GLU A 103 -8.03 19.50 -5.08
N ALA A 104 -9.30 19.93 -5.07
CA ALA A 104 -10.40 19.10 -4.62
C ALA A 104 -10.55 17.83 -5.48
N ALA A 105 -10.28 17.91 -6.80
CA ALA A 105 -10.26 16.74 -7.67
C ALA A 105 -9.12 15.78 -7.32
N HIS A 106 -7.93 16.30 -7.02
CA HIS A 106 -6.77 15.52 -6.58
C HIS A 106 -7.05 14.74 -5.30
N ILE A 107 -7.69 15.39 -4.32
CA ILE A 107 -8.14 14.74 -3.07
C ILE A 107 -9.11 13.59 -3.39
N ARG A 108 -10.12 13.83 -4.26
CA ARG A 108 -11.11 12.80 -4.62
C ARG A 108 -10.46 11.57 -5.28
N VAL A 109 -9.58 11.75 -6.26
CA VAL A 109 -8.92 10.62 -6.94
C VAL A 109 -7.94 9.89 -6.04
N GLY A 110 -7.34 10.58 -5.07
CA GLY A 110 -6.57 9.96 -4.02
C GLY A 110 -7.44 9.08 -3.13
N LEU A 111 -8.54 9.61 -2.62
CA LEU A 111 -9.47 8.83 -1.79
C LEU A 111 -10.00 7.61 -2.53
N ARG A 112 -10.23 7.76 -3.84
CA ARG A 112 -10.58 6.62 -4.70
C ARG A 112 -9.49 5.56 -4.75
N MET A 113 -8.22 5.95 -4.88
CA MET A 113 -7.09 5.02 -4.81
C MET A 113 -7.05 4.26 -3.48
N LYS A 114 -7.17 4.99 -2.36
CA LYS A 114 -7.18 4.41 -1.01
C LYS A 114 -8.27 3.34 -0.89
N GLN A 115 -9.48 3.69 -1.29
CA GLN A 115 -10.63 2.77 -1.24
C GLN A 115 -10.37 1.52 -2.08
N LEU A 116 -9.96 1.68 -3.35
CA LEU A 116 -9.68 0.54 -4.24
C LEU A 116 -8.60 -0.37 -3.68
N TYR A 117 -7.56 0.21 -3.08
CA TYR A 117 -6.48 -0.54 -2.46
C TYR A 117 -6.98 -1.38 -1.28
N GLU A 118 -7.65 -0.75 -0.32
CA GLU A 118 -8.15 -1.39 0.90
C GLU A 118 -9.19 -2.48 0.57
N ASP A 119 -10.10 -2.21 -0.36
CA ASP A 119 -11.10 -3.18 -0.82
C ASP A 119 -10.45 -4.38 -1.53
N THR A 120 -9.34 -4.17 -2.25
CA THR A 120 -8.66 -5.22 -3.03
C THR A 120 -7.75 -6.09 -2.18
N PHE A 121 -6.99 -5.48 -1.25
CA PHE A 121 -5.94 -6.16 -0.50
C PHE A 121 -6.32 -6.45 0.95
N GLY A 122 -7.37 -5.83 1.48
CA GLY A 122 -7.76 -5.96 2.89
C GLY A 122 -6.71 -5.40 3.86
N GLU A 123 -5.88 -4.47 3.40
CA GLU A 123 -4.79 -3.83 4.16
C GLU A 123 -4.93 -2.30 4.07
N ASP A 124 -4.60 -1.61 5.16
CA ASP A 124 -4.57 -0.14 5.19
C ASP A 124 -3.65 0.43 4.11
N TYR A 125 -4.11 1.43 3.35
CA TYR A 125 -3.32 1.95 2.24
C TYR A 125 -2.06 2.70 2.70
N VAL A 126 -2.15 3.40 3.82
CA VAL A 126 -0.99 3.99 4.49
C VAL A 126 -0.65 3.14 5.69
N ARG A 127 0.36 2.31 5.50
CA ARG A 127 0.89 1.47 6.56
C ARG A 127 1.89 2.29 7.38
N PRO A 128 1.79 2.26 8.72
CA PRO A 128 2.87 2.74 9.58
C PRO A 128 4.16 2.01 9.19
N ALA A 129 5.32 2.65 9.41
CA ALA A 129 6.60 1.94 9.38
C ALA A 129 6.47 0.71 10.26
N ALA A 130 6.65 -0.49 9.68
CA ALA A 130 6.71 -1.68 10.49
C ALA A 130 7.83 -1.48 11.52
N PRO A 131 7.59 -1.71 12.82
CA PRO A 131 8.70 -1.74 13.78
C PRO A 131 9.72 -2.73 13.23
N ALA A 132 11.01 -2.38 13.26
CA ALA A 132 12.11 -3.13 12.66
C ALA A 132 12.22 -4.56 13.21
N ALA A 133 11.33 -5.43 12.78
CA ALA A 133 11.27 -6.84 13.09
C ALA A 133 10.32 -7.51 12.08
N THR A 134 10.80 -8.59 11.49
CA THR A 134 10.12 -9.51 10.56
C THR A 134 9.92 -9.02 9.13
N ALA A 135 11.04 -8.95 8.39
CA ALA A 135 11.02 -9.13 6.95
C ALA A 135 10.48 -10.53 6.62
N HIS A 136 9.23 -10.64 6.19
CA HIS A 136 8.72 -11.84 5.55
C HIS A 136 9.19 -11.83 4.09
N SER A 137 10.32 -12.48 3.81
CA SER A 137 10.64 -12.91 2.44
C SER A 137 9.70 -14.06 2.07
N GLY A 138 8.53 -13.70 1.55
CA GLY A 138 7.56 -14.65 1.02
C GLY A 138 8.02 -15.24 -0.31
N VAL A 139 9.06 -16.08 -0.29
CA VAL A 139 9.15 -17.15 -1.30
C VAL A 139 8.08 -18.17 -0.93
N ALA A 140 7.02 -18.23 -1.72
CA ALA A 140 6.03 -19.29 -1.63
C ALA A 140 6.77 -20.62 -1.70
N ALA A 141 6.81 -21.34 -0.58
CA ALA A 141 7.41 -22.66 -0.50
C ALA A 141 6.73 -23.55 -1.54
N ALA A 142 7.51 -23.99 -2.54
CA ALA A 142 7.10 -25.03 -3.45
C ALA A 142 6.88 -26.31 -2.64
N GLY A 143 5.61 -26.59 -2.36
CA GLY A 143 5.19 -27.86 -1.82
C GLY A 143 5.42 -28.96 -2.85
N PHE A 144 6.07 -30.02 -2.37
CA PHE A 144 5.91 -31.43 -2.75
C PHE A 144 7.10 -32.07 -3.49
N ALA A 145 7.95 -32.74 -2.70
CA ALA A 145 8.66 -33.93 -3.13
C ALA A 145 8.43 -35.03 -2.09
N HIS A 146 7.69 -36.07 -2.49
CA HIS A 146 7.50 -37.30 -1.72
C HIS A 146 8.71 -38.21 -1.90
N SER A 147 9.41 -38.55 -0.81
CA SER A 147 10.07 -39.85 -0.64
C SER A 147 10.57 -40.03 0.78
N GLY A 148 10.21 -41.12 1.46
CA GLY A 148 11.01 -41.66 2.56
C GLY A 148 10.29 -41.88 3.91
N VAL A 149 9.53 -42.97 3.99
CA VAL A 149 9.26 -43.86 5.14
C VAL A 149 9.46 -43.43 6.62
N ALA A 150 8.40 -43.76 7.36
CA ALA A 150 8.31 -44.36 8.71
C ALA A 150 8.50 -43.48 9.97
N ALA A 151 7.34 -43.25 10.61
CA ALA A 151 7.04 -43.35 12.05
C ALA A 151 8.00 -42.70 13.07
N VAL A 152 7.44 -41.84 13.93
CA VAL A 152 7.13 -42.15 15.34
C VAL A 152 6.48 -40.91 15.97
N SER A 153 5.32 -41.11 16.59
CA SER A 153 4.64 -40.11 17.42
C SER A 153 5.42 -39.83 18.70
N PHE A 154 5.54 -38.56 19.09
CA PHE A 154 5.67 -38.19 20.51
C PHE A 154 4.91 -36.88 20.78
N ALA A 155 3.90 -36.98 21.64
CA ALA A 155 3.31 -35.86 22.35
C ALA A 155 4.16 -35.56 23.58
N HIS A 156 4.34 -34.29 23.94
CA HIS A 156 4.60 -33.87 25.32
C HIS A 156 3.88 -32.56 25.63
N SER A 157 3.10 -32.64 26.71
CA SER A 157 2.37 -31.59 27.42
C SER A 157 3.30 -30.69 28.25
N GLY A 158 2.99 -29.40 28.32
CA GLY A 158 3.55 -28.48 29.32
C GLY A 158 2.65 -27.26 29.52
N VAL A 159 2.11 -27.10 30.73
CA VAL A 159 1.18 -26.02 31.13
C VAL A 159 1.86 -25.03 32.07
N ALA A 160 1.65 -23.75 31.75
CA ALA A 160 1.55 -22.52 32.54
C ALA A 160 2.63 -22.08 33.55
N ALA A 161 3.03 -20.81 33.40
CA ALA A 161 3.38 -19.93 34.52
C ALA A 161 2.48 -18.68 34.49
N LYS A 162 1.77 -18.45 35.60
CA LYS A 162 1.00 -17.23 35.91
C LYS A 162 1.94 -16.12 36.38
N VAL A 163 1.66 -14.89 35.97
CA VAL A 163 2.03 -13.68 36.73
C VAL A 163 0.75 -12.87 36.95
N ALA A 164 0.50 -12.48 38.19
CA ALA A 164 -0.67 -11.74 38.65
C ALA A 164 -0.27 -10.31 39.03
N HIS A 165 -1.11 -9.32 38.69
CA HIS A 165 -1.13 -8.00 39.31
C HIS A 165 -2.58 -7.60 39.65
N SER A 166 -2.71 -6.85 40.75
CA SER A 166 -3.87 -6.68 41.61
C SER A 166 -4.51 -5.28 41.54
N GLY A 167 -5.85 -5.23 41.62
CA GLY A 167 -6.69 -4.08 42.08
C GLY A 167 -6.88 -2.95 41.05
N VAL A 168 -8.02 -2.28 40.89
CA VAL A 168 -9.28 -2.13 41.65
C VAL A 168 -10.42 -1.78 40.66
N ALA A 169 -11.67 -2.05 41.05
CA ALA A 169 -12.87 -1.82 40.25
C ALA A 169 -13.47 -0.40 40.43
N ALA A 170 -14.21 0.00 39.39
CA ALA A 170 -15.27 1.01 39.32
C ALA A 170 -14.89 2.49 39.11
N ALA A 171 -15.25 3.00 37.92
CA ALA A 171 -15.85 4.31 37.78
C ALA A 171 -16.86 4.26 36.61
N GLN A 172 -18.16 4.36 36.93
CA GLN A 172 -19.18 4.74 35.97
C GLN A 172 -18.94 6.21 35.60
N ILE A 173 -18.85 6.52 34.31
CA ILE A 173 -18.95 7.90 33.82
C ILE A 173 -20.31 8.04 33.12
N ALA A 174 -21.07 9.02 33.61
CA ALA A 174 -22.43 9.35 33.18
C ALA A 174 -22.45 9.91 31.75
N HIS A 175 -23.41 9.46 30.94
CA HIS A 175 -23.82 10.16 29.72
C HIS A 175 -24.90 11.18 30.07
N SER A 176 -24.59 12.47 30.03
CA SER A 176 -25.58 13.54 29.87
C SER A 176 -25.81 13.78 28.38
N GLY A 177 -27.09 13.82 27.97
CA GLY A 177 -27.59 13.87 26.58
C GLY A 177 -27.03 15.01 25.70
N VAL A 178 -27.32 15.05 24.40
CA VAL A 178 -28.65 15.04 23.77
C VAL A 178 -28.64 14.25 22.45
N ALA A 179 -29.64 13.40 22.24
CA ALA A 179 -29.92 12.79 20.95
C ALA A 179 -30.69 13.81 20.07
N GLY A 180 -30.12 14.17 18.93
CA GLY A 180 -30.79 14.99 17.92
C GLY A 180 -29.83 15.38 16.81
N ALA A 181 -29.98 14.75 15.65
CA ALA A 181 -29.33 15.08 14.37
C ALA A 181 -27.88 15.58 14.47
N SER A 182 -26.89 14.68 14.54
CA SER A 182 -25.48 15.04 14.26
C SER A 182 -24.46 13.91 14.39
N ALA A 183 -24.76 12.71 14.92
CA ALA A 183 -23.70 11.68 15.05
C ALA A 183 -23.24 11.10 13.69
N ILE A 184 -24.15 10.93 12.73
CA ILE A 184 -23.82 10.45 11.38
C ILE A 184 -23.18 11.58 10.56
N GLU A 185 -23.69 12.81 10.67
CA GLU A 185 -23.14 13.97 9.97
C GLU A 185 -21.80 14.42 10.55
N ALA A 186 -21.61 14.37 11.88
CA ALA A 186 -20.33 14.60 12.53
C ALA A 186 -19.37 13.44 12.26
N GLY A 187 -19.84 12.19 12.22
CA GLY A 187 -19.04 11.05 11.80
C GLY A 187 -18.57 11.19 10.34
N ALA A 188 -19.46 11.59 9.44
CA ALA A 188 -19.16 11.87 8.04
C ALA A 188 -18.25 13.09 7.88
N ALA A 189 -18.42 14.14 8.68
CA ALA A 189 -17.58 15.32 8.68
C ALA A 189 -16.18 15.05 9.27
N ILE A 190 -16.07 14.20 10.30
CA ILE A 190 -14.80 13.74 10.86
C ILE A 190 -14.09 12.82 9.86
N LEU A 191 -14.81 11.90 9.22
CA LEU A 191 -14.28 11.07 8.13
C LEU A 191 -13.84 11.95 6.97
N ALA A 192 -14.65 12.91 6.54
CA ALA A 192 -14.31 13.86 5.47
C ALA A 192 -13.11 14.74 5.85
N ALA A 193 -13.00 15.18 7.11
CA ALA A 193 -11.87 15.97 7.61
C ALA A 193 -10.58 15.13 7.73
N GLN A 194 -10.67 13.88 8.19
CA GLN A 194 -9.54 12.93 8.21
C GLN A 194 -9.12 12.55 6.78
N GLN A 195 -10.07 12.39 5.86
CA GLN A 195 -9.83 12.12 4.44
C GLN A 195 -9.24 13.32 3.70
N ALA A 196 -9.69 14.55 4.02
CA ALA A 196 -9.13 15.78 3.49
C ALA A 196 -7.72 16.04 4.04
N SER A 197 -7.47 15.73 5.32
CA SER A 197 -6.14 15.82 5.94
C SER A 197 -5.16 14.79 5.38
N PHE A 198 -5.63 13.64 4.89
CA PHE A 198 -4.78 12.64 4.25
C PHE A 198 -4.17 13.13 2.93
N TYR A 199 -4.85 14.04 2.21
CA TYR A 199 -4.45 14.45 0.86
C TYR A 199 -3.98 15.90 0.72
N THR A 200 -4.16 16.76 1.73
CA THR A 200 -3.56 18.11 1.74
C THR A 200 -2.02 18.06 1.73
N LEU A 201 -1.45 16.93 2.18
CA LEU A 201 -0.07 16.52 1.91
C LEU A 201 -0.13 15.03 1.56
N ARG A 202 -0.16 14.70 0.26
CA ARG A 202 -0.21 13.29 -0.20
C ARG A 202 0.85 12.48 0.57
N PRO A 203 0.49 11.36 1.23
CA PRO A 203 1.40 10.71 2.15
C PRO A 203 2.56 10.05 1.39
N ARG A 204 3.70 9.97 2.07
CA ARG A 204 4.82 9.09 1.70
C ARG A 204 4.67 7.77 2.44
N LEU A 205 5.34 6.72 1.96
CA LEU A 205 5.39 5.48 2.72
C LEU A 205 6.15 5.74 4.03
N GLY A 206 5.65 5.19 5.14
CA GLY A 206 6.30 5.32 6.44
C GLY A 206 7.58 4.50 6.47
N LEU A 207 8.67 5.03 5.93
CA LEU A 207 9.98 4.38 5.88
C LEU A 207 11.03 5.36 6.41
N SER A 208 12.07 4.85 7.07
CA SER A 208 13.23 5.68 7.40
C SER A 208 13.90 6.16 6.10
N ALA A 209 14.37 7.42 6.14
CA ALA A 209 15.00 8.08 5.00
C ALA A 209 16.18 7.28 4.45
#